data_AF-A0A1Q4X7F1-F1
#
_entry.id   AF-A0A1Q4X7F1-F1
#
_cell.length_a   1.000
_cell.length_b   1.000
_cell.length_c   1.000
_cell.angle_alpha   90.00
_cell.angle_beta   90.00
_cell.angle_gamma   90.00
#
_symmetry.space_group_name_H-M   'P 1'
#
loop_
_entity.id
_entity.type
_entity.pdbx_description
1 polymer ?
#
loop_
_entity_poly.entity_id
_entity_poly.type
_entity_poly.pdbx_seq_one_letter_code
_entity_poly.pdbx_strand_id
1 'polypeptide(L)'
;MTSQVQLDAGVVTRCRRRVHLEHDPTMRDVPTLPPDPTGQQRRADANEHRRAVATALGRVVGSDLMEIPPDVPSADRERVTTAAMEAGVPFIWGATLPRDPLGGRRGGIDLLVKETTGYVPVLVVRHKVSDPGQGARTSPLSHPLPGGARVDPLRKVRPQPRDQLRLAHAQRQLQASGFAASGRATGGVIGMDADVVVWHDLEAPTWPGGKNALAEYDTRFADRLAVASAAATGADPLARPSRIVECRSCPWWPVCETDLKATRDVSLVVRGEDAVALRKVGVHTVDELAALDPDEQVIPLVGMLHSDAVILARAWLRDLTVVRRVSRMDVPRADVEVDVDMESFGDLGAYMWGCWLSGQDVGEEHGYRAFATWDPLPCDDEARSFAEFWGWLTGVRLRARARGLSFKAYCYNELAENRWLLGSAERFKGRPGIPTVAQVREFITSDSWVDLFGIVQDQFLCAHGKGLKTIAPVAGFRWRDPEAGGENSMRWYRDAVGMDGRPPDLAQRRRLLEYNEDDVRATHTLRLWMTSDAMDDLPFAGDL
;
A
#
# COMPACT_ATOMS: atom_id res chain seq x y z
N MET A 1 17.62 -20.99 -31.66
CA MET A 1 18.12 -19.73 -31.08
C MET A 1 17.32 -19.47 -29.81
N THR A 2 17.84 -19.83 -28.65
CA THR A 2 17.24 -19.48 -27.36
C THR A 2 17.29 -17.96 -27.22
N SER A 3 16.13 -17.31 -27.34
CA SER A 3 16.01 -15.87 -27.09
C SER A 3 16.56 -15.59 -25.69
N GLN A 4 17.63 -14.81 -25.58
CA GLN A 4 18.18 -14.39 -24.29
C GLN A 4 17.09 -13.67 -23.49
N VAL A 5 16.97 -14.00 -22.20
CA VAL A 5 15.96 -13.40 -21.33
C VAL A 5 16.20 -11.89 -21.23
N GLN A 6 15.15 -11.11 -21.42
CA GLN A 6 15.18 -9.65 -21.26
C GLN A 6 14.14 -9.24 -20.22
N LEU A 7 14.53 -8.39 -19.27
CA LEU A 7 13.69 -7.98 -18.16
C LEU A 7 13.44 -6.47 -18.17
N ASP A 8 12.27 -6.06 -17.67
CA ASP A 8 11.94 -4.66 -17.43
C ASP A 8 12.38 -4.18 -16.04
N ALA A 9 12.29 -2.87 -15.81
CA ALA A 9 12.70 -2.27 -14.54
C ALA A 9 11.90 -2.76 -13.32
N GLY A 10 10.70 -3.33 -13.51
CA GLY A 10 9.83 -3.76 -12.42
C GLY A 10 10.35 -5.00 -11.69
N VAL A 11 11.24 -5.80 -12.29
CA VAL A 11 11.70 -7.06 -11.69
C VAL A 11 12.50 -6.85 -10.40
N VAL A 12 13.22 -5.74 -10.27
CA VAL A 12 14.11 -5.44 -9.13
C VAL A 12 13.35 -5.09 -7.85
N THR A 13 12.05 -4.82 -7.96
CA THR A 13 11.15 -4.60 -6.82
C THR A 13 10.16 -5.74 -6.61
N ARG A 14 10.19 -6.78 -7.47
CA ARG A 14 9.36 -7.99 -7.34
C ARG A 14 10.06 -9.09 -6.56
N CYS A 15 9.25 -9.97 -5.98
CA CYS A 15 9.65 -11.24 -5.41
C CYS A 15 10.47 -12.07 -6.41
N ARG A 16 11.57 -12.67 -5.94
CA ARG A 16 12.42 -13.58 -6.74
C ARG A 16 11.61 -14.76 -7.30
N ARG A 17 10.77 -15.38 -6.47
CA ARG A 17 9.96 -16.53 -6.89
C ARG A 17 8.95 -16.15 -7.97
N ARG A 18 8.34 -14.96 -7.87
CA ARG A 18 7.45 -14.44 -8.92
C ARG A 18 8.20 -14.28 -10.25
N VAL A 19 9.40 -13.71 -10.24
CA VAL A 19 10.23 -13.57 -11.45
C VAL A 19 10.54 -14.94 -12.05
N HIS A 20 10.84 -15.95 -11.23
CA HIS A 20 11.02 -17.32 -11.71
C HIS A 20 9.76 -17.87 -12.38
N LEU A 21 8.60 -17.83 -11.70
CA LEU A 21 7.34 -18.37 -12.21
C LEU A 21 6.87 -17.67 -13.51
N GLU A 22 7.06 -16.35 -13.62
CA GLU A 22 6.74 -15.59 -14.84
C GLU A 22 7.62 -15.98 -16.06
N HIS A 23 8.75 -16.67 -15.84
CA HIS A 23 9.69 -17.07 -16.88
C HIS A 23 9.85 -18.60 -17.02
N ASP A 24 9.16 -19.39 -16.20
CA ASP A 24 9.13 -20.84 -16.28
C ASP A 24 8.14 -21.28 -17.38
N PRO A 25 8.58 -21.97 -18.44
CA PRO A 25 7.70 -22.42 -19.51
C PRO A 25 6.58 -23.35 -19.05
N THR A 26 6.78 -24.09 -17.95
CA THR A 26 5.79 -25.02 -17.40
C THR A 26 4.64 -24.31 -16.67
N MET A 27 4.83 -23.03 -16.33
CA MET A 27 3.86 -22.24 -15.57
C MET A 27 2.90 -21.44 -16.46
N ARG A 28 3.06 -21.46 -17.79
CA ARG A 28 2.29 -20.62 -18.73
C ARG A 28 0.77 -20.81 -18.62
N ASP A 29 0.33 -22.05 -18.44
CA ASP A 29 -1.08 -22.42 -18.42
C ASP A 29 -1.62 -22.57 -16.99
N VAL A 30 -0.81 -22.29 -15.98
CA VAL A 30 -1.21 -22.39 -14.58
C VAL A 30 -2.12 -21.19 -14.23
N PRO A 31 -3.35 -21.44 -13.76
CA PRO A 31 -4.26 -20.36 -13.36
C PRO A 31 -3.65 -19.48 -12.26
N THR A 32 -3.76 -18.17 -12.45
CA THR A 32 -3.34 -17.17 -11.45
C THR A 32 -4.55 -16.41 -10.92
N LEU A 33 -4.41 -15.79 -9.73
CA LEU A 33 -5.47 -14.94 -9.22
C LEU A 33 -5.72 -13.77 -10.17
N PRO A 34 -6.98 -13.35 -10.35
CA PRO A 34 -7.30 -12.18 -11.15
C PRO A 34 -6.57 -10.94 -10.58
N PRO A 35 -6.27 -9.94 -11.42
CA PRO A 35 -5.58 -8.76 -10.94
C PRO A 35 -6.44 -8.04 -9.90
N ASP A 36 -5.83 -7.74 -8.75
CA ASP A 36 -6.44 -6.95 -7.68
C ASP A 36 -7.16 -5.69 -8.25
N PRO A 37 -8.48 -5.52 -8.04
CA PRO A 37 -9.24 -4.36 -8.50
C PRO A 37 -8.62 -3.01 -8.10
N THR A 38 -8.04 -2.91 -6.90
CA THR A 38 -7.35 -1.69 -6.47
C THR A 38 -6.06 -1.48 -7.24
N GLY A 39 -5.30 -2.55 -7.47
CA GLY A 39 -4.17 -2.56 -8.38
C GLY A 39 -4.54 -2.08 -9.79
N GLN A 40 -5.70 -2.48 -10.31
CA GLN A 40 -6.21 -2.01 -11.60
C GLN A 40 -6.56 -0.52 -11.56
N GLN A 41 -7.28 -0.08 -10.52
CA GLN A 41 -7.63 1.34 -10.35
C GLN A 41 -6.39 2.22 -10.24
N ARG A 42 -5.40 1.83 -9.42
CA ARG A 42 -4.12 2.56 -9.28
C ARG A 42 -3.38 2.67 -10.62
N ARG A 43 -3.46 1.65 -11.48
CA ARG A 43 -2.88 1.70 -12.83
C ARG A 43 -3.63 2.66 -13.73
N ALA A 44 -4.97 2.63 -13.71
CA ALA A 44 -5.82 3.54 -14.47
C ALA A 44 -5.56 5.01 -14.07
N ASP A 45 -5.62 5.31 -12.77
CA ASP A 45 -5.35 6.66 -12.27
C ASP A 45 -3.93 7.14 -12.59
N ALA A 46 -2.93 6.24 -12.54
CA ALA A 46 -1.56 6.58 -12.89
C ALA A 46 -1.42 6.89 -14.40
N ASN A 47 -2.18 6.21 -15.26
CA ASN A 47 -2.21 6.51 -16.70
C ASN A 47 -2.89 7.86 -16.98
N GLU A 48 -3.98 8.16 -16.29
CA GLU A 48 -4.66 9.46 -16.38
C GLU A 48 -3.72 10.59 -15.92
N HIS A 49 -3.04 10.41 -14.77
CA HIS A 49 -2.04 11.37 -14.28
C HIS A 49 -0.92 11.60 -15.30
N ARG A 50 -0.37 10.54 -15.90
CA ARG A 50 0.63 10.66 -16.97
C ARG A 50 0.10 11.47 -18.15
N ARG A 51 -1.13 11.21 -18.60
CA ARG A 51 -1.74 11.97 -19.71
C ARG A 51 -1.94 13.44 -19.36
N ALA A 52 -2.35 13.75 -18.13
CA ALA A 52 -2.47 15.12 -17.64
C ALA A 52 -1.11 15.84 -17.66
N VAL A 53 -0.05 15.19 -17.15
CA VAL A 53 1.32 15.70 -17.19
C VAL A 53 1.82 15.88 -18.63
N ALA A 54 1.60 14.92 -19.52
CA ALA A 54 1.95 15.01 -20.94
C ALA A 54 1.32 16.24 -21.59
N THR A 55 0.03 16.46 -21.31
CA THR A 55 -0.74 17.60 -21.83
C THR A 55 -0.23 18.92 -21.28
N ALA A 56 0.08 18.98 -19.98
CA ALA A 56 0.65 20.17 -19.35
C ALA A 56 2.04 20.49 -19.93
N LEU A 57 2.92 19.49 -20.07
CA LEU A 57 4.23 19.65 -20.69
C LEU A 57 4.10 20.14 -22.14
N GLY A 58 3.24 19.51 -22.95
CA GLY A 58 3.04 19.89 -24.35
C GLY A 58 2.59 21.35 -24.53
N ARG A 59 1.84 21.92 -23.57
CA ARG A 59 1.49 23.35 -23.58
C ARG A 59 2.68 24.26 -23.34
N VAL A 60 3.69 23.80 -22.62
CA VAL A 60 4.83 24.63 -22.23
C VAL A 60 6.03 24.48 -23.15
N VAL A 61 6.37 23.26 -23.54
CA VAL A 61 7.51 22.99 -24.45
C VAL A 61 7.10 22.99 -25.93
N GLY A 62 5.80 22.99 -26.24
CA GLY A 62 5.29 23.17 -27.59
C GLY A 62 5.80 22.12 -28.58
N SER A 63 6.32 22.60 -29.72
CA SER A 63 6.84 21.76 -30.82
C SER A 63 8.08 20.94 -30.46
N ASP A 64 8.72 21.22 -29.32
CA ASP A 64 9.91 20.50 -28.88
C ASP A 64 9.58 19.14 -28.23
N LEU A 65 8.29 18.85 -27.98
CA LEU A 65 7.81 17.57 -27.48
C LEU A 65 7.36 16.65 -28.62
N MET A 66 8.05 15.52 -28.75
CA MET A 66 7.61 14.42 -29.59
C MET A 66 6.99 13.32 -28.73
N GLU A 67 5.73 12.99 -29.00
CA GLU A 67 5.06 11.86 -28.34
C GLU A 67 5.17 10.60 -29.20
N ILE A 68 5.69 9.52 -28.59
CA ILE A 68 5.75 8.20 -29.23
C ILE A 68 4.34 7.59 -29.22
N PRO A 69 3.79 7.18 -30.38
CA PRO A 69 2.45 6.60 -30.43
C PRO A 69 2.34 5.35 -29.54
N PRO A 70 1.38 5.29 -28.59
CA PRO A 70 1.24 4.15 -27.70
C PRO A 70 0.69 2.90 -28.43
N ASP A 71 -0.11 3.10 -29.48
CA ASP A 71 -0.92 2.07 -30.14
C ASP A 71 -0.19 1.30 -31.25
N VAL A 72 1.12 1.48 -31.38
CA VAL A 72 1.95 0.71 -32.33
C VAL A 72 2.74 -0.38 -31.62
N PRO A 73 3.13 -1.47 -32.31
CA PRO A 73 3.94 -2.54 -31.73
C PRO A 73 5.19 -2.04 -31.01
N SER A 74 5.61 -2.73 -29.94
CA SER A 74 6.76 -2.31 -29.13
C SER A 74 8.05 -2.15 -29.94
N ALA A 75 8.27 -3.00 -30.95
CA ALA A 75 9.44 -2.91 -31.81
C ALA A 75 9.41 -1.64 -32.69
N ASP A 76 8.22 -1.15 -33.04
CA ASP A 76 8.05 0.06 -33.83
C ASP A 76 8.27 1.29 -32.96
N ARG A 77 7.72 1.29 -31.73
CA ARG A 77 8.00 2.35 -30.74
C ARG A 77 9.49 2.47 -30.44
N GLU A 78 10.19 1.34 -30.32
CA GLU A 78 11.64 1.31 -30.15
C GLU A 78 12.36 2.00 -31.31
N ARG A 79 12.03 1.65 -32.56
CA ARG A 79 12.62 2.31 -33.75
C ARG A 79 12.33 3.81 -33.80
N VAL A 80 11.08 4.23 -33.52
CA VAL A 80 10.70 5.65 -33.51
C VAL A 80 11.44 6.40 -32.40
N THR A 81 11.59 5.80 -31.22
CA THR A 81 12.34 6.38 -30.11
C THR A 81 13.81 6.56 -30.48
N THR A 82 14.45 5.55 -31.07
CA THR A 82 15.83 5.65 -31.54
C THR A 82 16.01 6.76 -32.57
N ALA A 83 15.15 6.80 -33.60
CA ALA A 83 15.21 7.83 -34.63
C ALA A 83 15.03 9.25 -34.04
N ALA A 84 14.16 9.41 -33.03
CA ALA A 84 13.97 10.68 -32.34
C ALA A 84 15.21 11.09 -31.52
N MET A 85 15.89 10.12 -30.88
CA MET A 85 17.15 10.39 -30.17
C MET A 85 18.29 10.75 -31.12
N GLU A 86 18.40 10.07 -32.26
CA GLU A 86 19.39 10.36 -33.32
C GLU A 86 19.16 11.74 -33.96
N ALA A 87 17.90 12.09 -34.21
CA ALA A 87 17.51 13.42 -34.67
C ALA A 87 17.72 14.50 -33.59
N GLY A 88 17.98 14.10 -32.35
CA GLY A 88 18.24 15.02 -31.27
C GLY A 88 17.01 15.81 -30.86
N VAL A 89 15.83 15.19 -30.87
CA VAL A 89 14.58 15.79 -30.38
C VAL A 89 14.73 16.19 -28.90
N PRO A 90 14.37 17.43 -28.51
CA PRO A 90 14.61 17.90 -27.14
C PRO A 90 13.85 17.10 -26.06
N PHE A 91 12.58 16.77 -26.29
CA PHE A 91 11.74 16.05 -25.34
C PHE A 91 11.01 14.89 -26.05
N ILE A 92 11.19 13.66 -25.57
CA ILE A 92 10.54 12.47 -26.14
C ILE A 92 9.65 11.83 -25.07
N TRP A 93 8.33 11.88 -25.26
CA TRP A 93 7.35 11.31 -24.34
C TRP A 93 6.97 9.88 -24.73
N GLY A 94 6.81 8.99 -23.74
CA GLY A 94 6.43 7.59 -23.96
C GLY A 94 7.53 6.75 -24.61
N ALA A 95 8.79 7.13 -24.40
CA ALA A 95 9.95 6.51 -25.03
C ALA A 95 10.07 5.02 -24.70
N THR A 96 10.20 4.18 -25.74
CA THR A 96 10.59 2.77 -25.60
C THR A 96 12.07 2.67 -25.93
N LEU A 97 12.90 2.41 -24.92
CA LEU A 97 14.36 2.44 -25.07
C LEU A 97 14.86 1.25 -25.90
N PRO A 98 15.97 1.41 -26.64
CA PRO A 98 16.62 0.31 -27.32
C PRO A 98 16.85 -0.87 -26.37
N ARG A 99 16.59 -2.08 -26.86
CA ARG A 99 16.89 -3.29 -26.13
C ARG A 99 18.40 -3.40 -25.91
N ASP A 100 18.77 -3.93 -24.76
CA ASP A 100 20.14 -4.28 -24.40
C ASP A 100 20.22 -5.80 -24.26
N PRO A 101 20.51 -6.53 -25.36
CA PRO A 101 20.62 -8.00 -25.33
C PRO A 101 21.72 -8.46 -24.40
N LEU A 102 22.88 -7.78 -24.40
CA LEU A 102 24.05 -8.17 -23.59
C LEU A 102 23.74 -8.08 -22.09
N GLY A 103 23.13 -6.98 -21.67
CA GLY A 103 22.72 -6.76 -20.28
C GLY A 103 21.35 -7.35 -19.92
N GLY A 104 20.63 -7.94 -20.87
CA GLY A 104 19.30 -8.52 -20.65
C GLY A 104 18.21 -7.50 -20.28
N ARG A 105 18.29 -6.25 -20.76
CA ARG A 105 17.34 -5.18 -20.40
C ARG A 105 16.41 -4.83 -21.56
N ARG A 106 15.16 -4.55 -21.21
CA ARG A 106 14.16 -3.92 -22.08
C ARG A 106 13.32 -2.95 -21.26
N GLY A 107 12.54 -2.09 -21.91
CA GLY A 107 11.59 -1.23 -21.21
C GLY A 107 11.45 0.13 -21.85
N GLY A 108 10.68 0.98 -21.18
CA GLY A 108 10.47 2.36 -21.57
C GLY A 108 10.50 3.31 -20.38
N ILE A 109 10.44 4.59 -20.68
CA ILE A 109 10.45 5.69 -19.73
C ILE A 109 9.38 6.71 -20.12
N ASP A 110 8.81 7.42 -19.14
CA ASP A 110 7.72 8.37 -19.40
C ASP A 110 8.20 9.56 -20.24
N LEU A 111 9.38 10.11 -19.93
CA LEU A 111 9.99 11.23 -20.67
C LEU A 111 11.52 11.04 -20.79
N LEU A 112 12.06 11.32 -21.97
CA LEU A 112 13.49 11.57 -22.18
C LEU A 112 13.72 13.05 -22.44
N VAL A 113 14.74 13.59 -21.77
CA VAL A 113 15.16 14.98 -21.90
C VAL A 113 16.54 15.03 -22.54
N LYS A 114 16.68 15.75 -23.64
CA LYS A 114 17.96 15.97 -24.29
C LYS A 114 18.81 16.96 -23.49
N GLU A 115 20.03 16.55 -23.21
CA GLU A 115 21.13 17.33 -22.67
C GLU A 115 22.17 17.55 -23.78
N THR A 116 23.19 18.37 -23.52
CA THR A 116 24.24 18.69 -24.50
C THR A 116 24.88 17.44 -25.12
N THR A 117 25.04 16.38 -24.33
CA THR A 117 25.82 15.19 -24.68
C THR A 117 25.02 13.91 -24.86
N GLY A 118 23.71 13.93 -24.59
CA GLY A 118 22.85 12.75 -24.68
C GLY A 118 21.51 12.98 -24.01
N TYR A 119 20.88 11.91 -23.54
CA TYR A 119 19.54 11.93 -22.93
C TYR A 119 19.59 11.56 -21.45
N VAL A 120 18.66 12.15 -20.70
CA VAL A 120 18.42 11.91 -19.28
C VAL A 120 16.99 11.39 -19.08
N PRO A 121 16.79 10.29 -18.34
CA PRO A 121 15.45 9.73 -18.12
C PRO A 121 14.67 10.49 -17.05
N VAL A 122 13.37 10.69 -17.29
CA VAL A 122 12.43 11.30 -16.35
C VAL A 122 11.19 10.41 -16.19
N LEU A 123 10.89 10.06 -14.94
CA LEU A 123 9.71 9.28 -14.57
C LEU A 123 8.53 10.18 -14.22
N VAL A 124 7.31 9.71 -14.50
CA VAL A 124 6.08 10.33 -14.01
C VAL A 124 5.36 9.34 -13.11
N VAL A 125 5.10 9.76 -11.87
CA VAL A 125 4.56 8.91 -10.81
C VAL A 125 3.40 9.58 -10.08
N ARG A 126 2.43 8.76 -9.65
CA ARG A 126 1.25 9.23 -8.90
C ARG A 126 1.46 9.06 -7.38
N HIS A 127 2.55 9.60 -6.87
CA HIS A 127 2.83 9.72 -5.43
C HIS A 127 3.70 10.94 -5.16
N LYS A 128 3.75 11.40 -3.91
CA LYS A 128 4.60 12.51 -3.50
C LYS A 128 6.09 12.14 -3.63
N VAL A 129 6.86 13.04 -4.25
CA VAL A 129 8.30 12.91 -4.47
C VAL A 129 9.11 13.91 -3.64
N SER A 130 8.43 14.88 -3.04
CA SER A 130 8.97 15.85 -2.10
C SER A 130 8.02 16.09 -0.95
N ASP A 131 8.56 16.50 0.19
CA ASP A 131 7.81 17.00 1.35
C ASP A 131 8.26 18.45 1.66
N PRO A 132 7.48 19.23 2.43
CA PRO A 132 7.92 20.55 2.90
C PRO A 132 9.27 20.47 3.63
N GLY A 133 10.22 21.33 3.24
CA GLY A 133 11.57 21.33 3.80
C GLY A 133 12.55 22.05 2.89
N GLN A 134 13.82 21.66 2.88
CA GLN A 134 14.82 22.21 1.96
C GLN A 134 15.79 21.13 1.50
N GLY A 135 16.46 21.35 0.36
CA GLY A 135 17.58 20.53 -0.08
C GLY A 135 17.30 19.62 -1.30
N ALA A 136 16.06 19.55 -1.79
CA ALA A 136 15.79 18.88 -3.06
C ALA A 136 16.40 19.67 -4.22
N ARG A 137 16.91 18.98 -5.25
CA ARG A 137 17.29 19.63 -6.50
C ARG A 137 16.09 19.59 -7.44
N THR A 138 15.55 20.74 -7.80
CA THR A 138 14.34 20.83 -8.63
C THR A 138 14.54 21.76 -9.83
N SER A 139 13.79 21.48 -10.90
CA SER A 139 13.59 22.42 -12.01
C SER A 139 12.08 22.57 -12.28
N PRO A 140 11.61 23.73 -12.77
CA PRO A 140 10.20 23.89 -13.11
C PRO A 140 9.83 23.01 -14.31
N LEU A 141 8.56 22.59 -14.41
CA LEU A 141 8.07 21.86 -15.59
C LEU A 141 8.18 22.66 -16.89
N SER A 142 8.24 23.98 -16.79
CA SER A 142 8.46 24.85 -17.95
C SER A 142 9.87 24.78 -18.53
N HIS A 143 10.82 24.28 -17.75
CA HIS A 143 12.18 24.08 -18.17
C HIS A 143 12.74 22.82 -17.50
N PRO A 144 12.27 21.62 -17.91
CA PRO A 144 12.55 20.37 -17.21
C PRO A 144 13.93 19.83 -17.59
N LEU A 145 14.97 20.66 -17.44
CA LEU A 145 16.37 20.32 -17.74
C LEU A 145 17.20 20.14 -16.45
N PRO A 146 18.08 19.13 -16.39
CA PRO A 146 18.93 18.89 -15.22
C PRO A 146 19.92 20.03 -14.97
N GLY A 147 20.46 20.67 -16.01
CA GLY A 147 21.35 21.84 -15.88
C GLY A 147 20.66 23.08 -15.28
N GLY A 148 19.34 23.17 -15.43
CA GLY A 148 18.50 24.20 -14.80
C GLY A 148 18.19 23.93 -13.32
N ALA A 149 18.52 22.74 -12.81
CA ALA A 149 18.15 22.35 -11.45
C ALA A 149 18.87 23.20 -10.39
N ARG A 150 18.14 23.65 -9.38
CA ARG A 150 18.67 24.40 -8.23
C ARG A 150 18.22 23.74 -6.93
N VAL A 151 18.91 24.04 -5.83
CA VAL A 151 18.47 23.61 -4.50
C VAL A 151 17.21 24.38 -4.16
N ASP A 152 16.14 23.64 -3.89
CA ASP A 152 14.83 24.16 -3.58
C ASP A 152 14.77 24.54 -2.08
N PRO A 153 14.38 25.80 -1.75
CA PRO A 153 14.28 26.25 -0.37
C PRO A 153 13.00 25.76 0.34
N LEU A 154 12.03 25.20 -0.38
CA LEU A 154 10.72 24.77 0.13
C LEU A 154 10.48 23.27 0.02
N ARG A 155 11.38 22.53 -0.63
CA ARG A 155 11.25 21.08 -0.83
C ARG A 155 12.44 20.30 -0.30
N LYS A 156 12.14 19.24 0.45
CA LYS A 156 13.05 18.14 0.76
C LYS A 156 12.66 16.92 -0.09
N VAL A 157 13.65 16.15 -0.55
CA VAL A 157 13.40 14.90 -1.29
C VAL A 157 12.70 13.90 -0.37
N ARG A 158 11.58 13.35 -0.86
CA ARG A 158 10.92 12.21 -0.21
C ARG A 158 11.59 10.93 -0.69
N PRO A 159 12.11 10.05 0.19
CA PRO A 159 12.77 8.82 -0.23
C PRO A 159 11.82 7.91 -1.01
N GLN A 160 12.11 7.67 -2.29
CA GLN A 160 11.40 6.72 -3.14
C GLN A 160 12.40 5.77 -3.83
N PRO A 161 12.89 4.73 -3.14
CA PRO A 161 13.90 3.81 -3.68
C PRO A 161 13.49 3.16 -5.01
N ARG A 162 12.19 2.85 -5.18
CA ARG A 162 11.68 2.24 -6.42
C ARG A 162 11.85 3.14 -7.65
N ASP A 163 11.73 4.45 -7.48
CA ASP A 163 11.82 5.40 -8.59
C ASP A 163 13.27 5.50 -9.05
N GLN A 164 14.21 5.58 -8.11
CA GLN A 164 15.65 5.57 -8.41
C GLN A 164 16.08 4.26 -9.10
N LEU A 165 15.57 3.10 -8.70
CA LEU A 165 15.87 1.83 -9.38
C LEU A 165 15.32 1.80 -10.82
N ARG A 166 14.14 2.39 -11.06
CA ARG A 166 13.57 2.53 -12.41
C ARG A 166 14.37 3.50 -13.27
N LEU A 167 14.85 4.61 -12.69
CA LEU A 167 15.76 5.55 -13.36
C LEU A 167 17.10 4.90 -13.68
N ALA A 168 17.68 4.14 -12.75
CA ALA A 168 18.91 3.38 -12.96
C ALA A 168 18.77 2.37 -14.11
N HIS A 169 17.63 1.68 -14.21
CA HIS A 169 17.34 0.80 -15.35
C HIS A 169 17.36 1.53 -16.69
N ALA A 170 16.64 2.65 -16.78
CA ALA A 170 16.60 3.47 -17.99
C ALA A 170 17.98 4.05 -18.33
N GLN A 171 18.72 4.51 -17.32
CA GLN A 171 20.10 5.00 -17.48
C GLN A 171 21.02 3.92 -18.04
N ARG A 172 20.95 2.66 -17.55
CA ARG A 172 21.75 1.55 -18.07
C ARG A 172 21.39 1.22 -19.53
N GLN A 173 20.11 1.28 -19.92
CA GLN A 173 19.71 1.10 -21.32
C GLN A 173 20.21 2.24 -22.22
N LEU A 174 20.16 3.49 -21.76
CA LEU A 174 20.70 4.64 -22.49
C LEU A 174 22.23 4.52 -22.65
N GLN A 175 22.94 4.06 -21.61
CA GLN A 175 24.38 3.81 -21.70
C GLN A 175 24.71 2.68 -22.69
N ALA A 176 23.97 1.57 -22.64
CA ALA A 176 24.18 0.44 -23.55
C ALA A 176 23.92 0.79 -25.02
N SER A 177 23.03 1.76 -25.27
CA SER A 177 22.70 2.24 -26.62
C SER A 177 23.50 3.46 -27.07
N GLY A 178 24.39 4.00 -26.23
CA GLY A 178 25.22 5.16 -26.55
C GLY A 178 24.48 6.51 -26.50
N PHE A 179 23.25 6.56 -25.99
CA PHE A 179 22.44 7.78 -25.90
C PHE A 179 22.43 8.43 -24.52
N ALA A 180 23.09 7.86 -23.50
CA ALA A 180 23.16 8.49 -22.19
C ALA A 180 23.95 9.81 -22.22
N ALA A 181 23.43 10.83 -21.54
CA ALA A 181 24.21 12.04 -21.28
C ALA A 181 25.52 11.71 -20.56
N SER A 182 26.60 12.35 -20.99
CA SER A 182 27.94 12.23 -20.41
C SER A 182 28.00 12.88 -19.03
N GLY A 183 28.96 12.43 -18.21
CA GLY A 183 29.14 12.92 -16.85
C GLY A 183 28.34 12.09 -15.83
N ARG A 184 27.87 12.75 -14.78
CA ARG A 184 27.28 12.08 -13.60
C ARG A 184 25.87 11.61 -13.90
N ALA A 185 25.60 10.33 -13.69
CA ALA A 185 24.30 9.73 -13.96
C ALA A 185 23.20 10.39 -13.11
N THR A 186 22.28 11.05 -13.80
CA THR A 186 21.17 11.80 -13.20
C THR A 186 19.85 11.23 -13.72
N GLY A 187 18.78 11.32 -12.93
CA GLY A 187 17.43 11.00 -13.38
C GLY A 187 16.37 11.88 -12.70
N GLY A 188 15.30 12.21 -13.42
CA GLY A 188 14.23 13.08 -12.93
C GLY A 188 12.97 12.33 -12.52
N VAL A 189 12.20 12.87 -11.60
CA VAL A 189 10.86 12.37 -11.26
C VAL A 189 9.87 13.53 -11.15
N ILE A 190 8.74 13.41 -11.85
CA ILE A 190 7.57 14.27 -11.71
C ILE A 190 6.55 13.52 -10.85
N GLY A 191 6.23 14.06 -9.68
CA GLY A 191 5.31 13.45 -8.73
C GLY A 191 3.84 13.76 -8.99
N MET A 192 3.01 13.41 -8.00
CA MET A 192 1.56 13.64 -8.00
C MET A 192 1.17 15.11 -8.17
N ASP A 193 1.94 16.04 -7.58
CA ASP A 193 1.63 17.48 -7.65
C ASP A 193 1.88 18.08 -9.04
N ALA A 194 2.66 17.38 -9.89
CA ALA A 194 2.95 17.77 -11.27
C ALA A 194 3.35 19.24 -11.45
N ASP A 195 4.24 19.74 -10.58
CA ASP A 195 4.63 21.15 -10.54
C ASP A 195 6.13 21.36 -10.80
N VAL A 196 6.98 20.41 -10.39
CA VAL A 196 8.42 20.43 -10.60
C VAL A 196 8.95 19.05 -11.01
N VAL A 197 10.14 19.02 -11.60
CA VAL A 197 10.96 17.81 -11.71
C VAL A 197 11.92 17.74 -10.53
N VAL A 198 11.87 16.67 -9.75
CA VAL A 198 12.87 16.36 -8.72
C VAL A 198 14.00 15.57 -9.34
N TRP A 199 15.23 16.07 -9.25
CA TRP A 199 16.42 15.47 -9.85
C TRP A 199 17.22 14.67 -8.82
N HIS A 200 17.50 13.41 -9.16
CA HIS A 200 18.31 12.49 -8.38
C HIS A 200 19.68 12.29 -9.01
N ASP A 201 20.71 12.39 -8.19
CA ASP A 201 22.05 11.91 -8.50
C ASP A 201 22.11 10.40 -8.21
N LEU A 202 22.17 9.58 -9.26
CA LEU A 202 22.11 8.12 -9.16
C LEU A 202 23.44 7.51 -8.70
N GLU A 203 24.50 8.31 -8.66
CA GLU A 203 25.83 7.93 -8.16
C GLU A 203 26.08 8.39 -6.72
N ALA A 204 25.20 9.22 -6.15
CA ALA A 204 25.32 9.65 -4.77
C ALA A 204 25.19 8.48 -3.77
N PRO A 205 25.99 8.45 -2.69
CA PRO A 205 25.97 7.40 -1.68
C PRO A 205 24.78 7.54 -0.71
N THR A 206 23.56 7.51 -1.26
CA THR A 206 22.31 7.75 -0.54
C THR A 206 21.58 6.47 -0.12
N TRP A 207 22.15 5.31 -0.44
CA TRP A 207 21.58 4.00 -0.10
C TRP A 207 22.28 3.37 1.11
N PRO A 208 21.64 2.42 1.82
CA PRO A 208 22.22 1.73 2.96
C PRO A 208 23.63 1.18 2.67
N GLY A 209 24.53 1.34 3.64
CA GLY A 209 25.93 0.94 3.50
C GLY A 209 26.76 1.86 2.60
N GLY A 210 26.30 3.09 2.32
CA GLY A 210 27.03 4.05 1.48
C GLY A 210 27.02 3.71 -0.01
N LYS A 211 26.16 2.78 -0.44
CA LYS A 211 25.96 2.44 -1.85
C LYS A 211 25.25 3.57 -2.60
N ASN A 212 25.31 3.51 -3.92
CA ASN A 212 24.51 4.34 -4.81
C ASN A 212 23.41 3.55 -5.52
N ALA A 213 22.48 4.25 -6.16
CA ALA A 213 21.32 3.65 -6.80
C ALA A 213 21.70 2.71 -7.95
N LEU A 214 22.72 3.07 -8.74
CA LEU A 214 23.21 2.25 -9.85
C LEU A 214 23.77 0.91 -9.37
N ALA A 215 24.64 0.92 -8.36
CA ALA A 215 25.27 -0.30 -7.84
C ALA A 215 24.25 -1.24 -7.18
N GLU A 216 23.28 -0.67 -6.45
CA GLU A 216 22.19 -1.46 -5.87
C GLU A 216 21.27 -2.03 -6.97
N TYR A 217 20.94 -1.24 -7.99
CA TYR A 217 20.21 -1.71 -9.16
C TYR A 217 20.93 -2.86 -9.86
N ASP A 218 22.22 -2.71 -10.18
CA ASP A 218 22.99 -3.72 -10.92
C ASP A 218 23.03 -5.04 -10.16
N THR A 219 23.24 -4.98 -8.84
CA THR A 219 23.24 -6.17 -7.97
C THR A 219 21.88 -6.88 -8.01
N ARG A 220 20.79 -6.14 -7.83
CA ARG A 220 19.42 -6.72 -7.84
C ARG A 220 19.05 -7.25 -9.22
N PHE A 221 19.37 -6.49 -10.27
CA PHE A 221 19.03 -6.86 -11.64
C PHE A 221 19.78 -8.10 -12.09
N ALA A 222 21.06 -8.23 -11.77
CA ALA A 222 21.85 -9.43 -12.05
C ALA A 222 21.25 -10.68 -11.38
N ASP A 223 20.84 -10.59 -10.10
CA ASP A 223 20.13 -11.70 -9.43
C ASP A 223 18.82 -12.05 -10.15
N ARG A 224 17.99 -11.05 -10.50
CA ARG A 224 16.72 -11.31 -11.21
C ARG A 224 16.91 -11.90 -12.60
N LEU A 225 17.93 -11.45 -13.33
CA LEU A 225 18.27 -12.00 -14.64
C LEU A 225 18.74 -13.46 -14.52
N ALA A 226 19.55 -13.79 -13.52
CA ALA A 226 19.97 -15.16 -13.25
C ALA A 226 18.76 -16.06 -12.90
N VAL A 227 17.87 -15.58 -12.02
CA VAL A 227 16.64 -16.30 -11.65
C VAL A 227 15.75 -16.58 -12.86
N ALA A 228 15.51 -15.57 -13.69
CA ALA A 228 14.68 -15.70 -14.88
C ALA A 228 15.33 -16.59 -15.95
N SER A 229 16.66 -16.51 -16.11
CA SER A 229 17.40 -17.35 -17.05
C SER A 229 17.41 -18.83 -16.63
N ALA A 230 17.58 -19.11 -15.34
CA ALA A 230 17.47 -20.47 -14.81
C ALA A 230 16.06 -21.05 -15.05
N ALA A 231 15.01 -20.26 -14.79
CA ALA A 231 13.62 -20.66 -15.06
C ALA A 231 13.38 -20.96 -16.55
N ALA A 232 13.80 -20.05 -17.43
CA ALA A 232 13.58 -20.17 -18.87
C ALA A 232 14.31 -21.36 -19.51
N THR A 233 15.42 -21.80 -18.90
CA THR A 233 16.24 -22.92 -19.38
C THR A 233 15.94 -24.25 -18.68
N GLY A 234 15.04 -24.25 -17.69
CA GLY A 234 14.72 -25.45 -16.90
C GLY A 234 15.85 -25.89 -15.97
N ALA A 235 16.79 -25.00 -15.63
CA ALA A 235 17.83 -25.26 -14.64
C ALA A 235 17.26 -25.23 -13.21
N ASP A 236 18.04 -25.68 -12.23
CA ASP A 236 17.63 -25.69 -10.83
C ASP A 236 17.11 -24.31 -10.37
N PRO A 237 15.92 -24.24 -9.75
CA PRO A 237 15.33 -22.97 -9.31
C PRO A 237 16.22 -22.22 -8.30
N LEU A 238 16.74 -21.07 -8.73
CA LEU A 238 17.50 -20.14 -7.86
C LEU A 238 16.62 -19.38 -6.85
N ALA A 239 15.29 -19.49 -7.00
CA ALA A 239 14.31 -18.87 -6.13
C ALA A 239 13.22 -19.88 -5.76
N ARG A 240 13.15 -20.19 -4.47
CA ARG A 240 12.11 -21.03 -3.86
C ARG A 240 11.02 -20.16 -3.22
N PRO A 241 9.80 -20.69 -3.03
CA PRO A 241 8.75 -20.00 -2.29
C PRO A 241 9.23 -19.59 -0.89
N SER A 242 8.84 -18.39 -0.49
CA SER A 242 8.98 -17.86 0.86
C SER A 242 7.95 -16.74 1.00
N ARG A 243 7.13 -16.79 2.05
CA ARG A 243 6.06 -15.82 2.26
C ARG A 243 6.66 -14.46 2.64
N ILE A 244 6.28 -13.44 1.87
CA ILE A 244 6.67 -12.04 2.09
C ILE A 244 5.43 -11.14 2.01
N VAL A 245 5.57 -9.86 2.31
CA VAL A 245 4.44 -8.89 2.29
C VAL A 245 3.79 -8.80 0.90
N GLU A 246 4.57 -8.84 -0.19
CA GLU A 246 4.07 -8.80 -1.57
C GLU A 246 3.09 -9.95 -1.88
N CYS A 247 3.18 -11.08 -1.17
CA CYS A 247 2.32 -12.24 -1.41
C CYS A 247 0.82 -11.93 -1.29
N ARG A 248 0.42 -10.93 -0.50
CA ARG A 248 -0.99 -10.56 -0.30
C ARG A 248 -1.72 -10.21 -1.61
N SER A 249 -1.02 -9.59 -2.56
CA SER A 249 -1.58 -9.19 -3.87
C SER A 249 -0.87 -9.87 -5.04
N CYS A 250 -0.11 -10.92 -4.77
CA CYS A 250 0.63 -11.65 -5.80
C CYS A 250 -0.31 -12.61 -6.54
N PRO A 251 -0.39 -12.52 -7.89
CA PRO A 251 -1.24 -13.42 -8.68
C PRO A 251 -0.82 -14.90 -8.57
N TRP A 252 0.45 -15.15 -8.22
CA TRP A 252 1.04 -16.47 -8.06
C TRP A 252 0.92 -17.04 -6.64
N TRP A 253 0.23 -16.35 -5.73
CA TRP A 253 0.07 -16.83 -4.35
C TRP A 253 -0.47 -18.27 -4.26
N PRO A 254 -1.49 -18.71 -5.03
CA PRO A 254 -2.01 -20.08 -4.92
C PRO A 254 -0.97 -21.18 -5.19
N VAL A 255 -0.04 -20.91 -6.11
CA VAL A 255 1.08 -21.82 -6.41
C VAL A 255 2.05 -21.87 -5.24
N CYS A 256 2.48 -20.70 -4.75
CA CYS A 256 3.46 -20.63 -3.67
C CYS A 256 2.89 -21.14 -2.34
N GLU A 257 1.62 -20.87 -2.05
CA GLU A 257 0.95 -21.29 -0.82
C GLU A 257 0.88 -22.80 -0.70
N THR A 258 0.59 -23.49 -1.82
CA THR A 258 0.53 -24.95 -1.87
C THR A 258 1.88 -25.56 -1.49
N ASP A 259 2.96 -25.09 -2.13
CA ASP A 259 4.33 -25.53 -1.83
C ASP A 259 4.70 -25.27 -0.36
N LEU A 260 4.44 -24.04 0.12
CA LEU A 260 4.78 -23.63 1.48
C LEU A 260 4.04 -24.44 2.54
N LYS A 261 2.75 -24.74 2.34
CA LYS A 261 1.95 -25.58 3.25
C LYS A 261 2.42 -27.02 3.24
N ALA A 262 2.73 -27.58 2.07
CA ALA A 262 3.22 -28.94 1.93
C ALA A 262 4.54 -29.16 2.70
N THR A 263 5.45 -28.18 2.67
CA THR A 263 6.71 -28.24 3.40
C THR A 263 6.65 -27.66 4.81
N ARG A 264 5.48 -27.18 5.26
CA ARG A 264 5.31 -26.40 6.50
C ARG A 264 6.40 -25.35 6.67
N ASP A 265 6.67 -24.59 5.62
CA ASP A 265 7.78 -23.65 5.58
C ASP A 265 7.64 -22.60 6.70
N VAL A 266 8.74 -22.31 7.40
CA VAL A 266 8.78 -21.35 8.53
C VAL A 266 8.18 -19.99 8.15
N SER A 267 8.26 -19.60 6.87
CA SER A 267 7.74 -18.32 6.40
C SER A 267 6.21 -18.16 6.50
N LEU A 268 5.47 -19.26 6.69
CA LEU A 268 4.04 -19.21 6.96
C LEU A 268 3.73 -18.44 8.25
N VAL A 269 4.64 -18.49 9.24
CA VAL A 269 4.53 -17.82 10.55
C VAL A 269 5.33 -16.51 10.56
N VAL A 270 6.63 -16.57 10.22
CA VAL A 270 7.55 -15.40 10.26
C VAL A 270 7.97 -14.98 8.86
N ARG A 271 7.66 -13.76 8.43
CA ARG A 271 7.77 -13.39 7.00
C ARG A 271 9.11 -12.74 6.67
N GLY A 272 9.54 -12.84 5.40
CA GLY A 272 10.63 -12.03 4.87
C GLY A 272 11.98 -12.27 5.53
N GLU A 273 12.61 -11.20 6.04
CA GLU A 273 13.98 -11.24 6.59
C GLU A 273 14.10 -12.16 7.81
N ASP A 274 13.04 -12.27 8.63
CA ASP A 274 13.00 -13.16 9.80
C ASP A 274 13.06 -14.64 9.39
N ALA A 275 12.34 -15.04 8.33
CA ALA A 275 12.47 -16.38 7.77
C ALA A 275 13.88 -16.65 7.24
N VAL A 276 14.51 -15.65 6.62
CA VAL A 276 15.89 -15.78 6.14
C VAL A 276 16.86 -15.92 7.33
N ALA A 277 16.64 -15.17 8.40
CA ALA A 277 17.44 -15.23 9.62
C ALA A 277 17.34 -16.62 10.27
N LEU A 278 16.12 -17.12 10.50
CA LEU A 278 15.90 -18.46 11.08
C LEU A 278 16.53 -19.59 10.26
N ARG A 279 16.44 -19.51 8.93
CA ARG A 279 17.10 -20.50 8.05
C ARG A 279 18.62 -20.50 8.19
N LYS A 280 19.27 -19.38 8.52
CA LYS A 280 20.73 -19.33 8.74
C LYS A 280 21.16 -20.09 10.00
N VAL A 281 20.26 -20.26 10.96
CA VAL A 281 20.49 -21.04 12.18
C VAL A 281 19.84 -22.44 12.11
N GLY A 282 19.43 -22.88 10.91
CA GLY A 282 18.93 -24.24 10.67
C GLY A 282 17.43 -24.43 10.91
N VAL A 283 16.67 -23.36 11.15
CA VAL A 283 15.21 -23.43 11.35
C VAL A 283 14.50 -23.12 10.02
N HIS A 284 14.01 -24.17 9.37
CA HIS A 284 13.42 -24.14 8.03
C HIS A 284 11.90 -24.33 8.02
N THR A 285 11.34 -24.99 9.03
CA THR A 285 9.93 -25.37 9.12
C THR A 285 9.22 -24.75 10.33
N VAL A 286 7.89 -24.75 10.29
CA VAL A 286 7.05 -24.38 11.44
C VAL A 286 7.26 -25.34 12.60
N ASP A 287 7.44 -26.64 12.32
CA ASP A 287 7.69 -27.68 13.31
C ASP A 287 8.99 -27.43 14.09
N GLU A 288 10.08 -27.10 13.39
CA GLU A 288 11.36 -26.75 14.00
C GLU A 288 11.26 -25.46 14.84
N LEU A 289 10.53 -24.45 14.36
CA LEU A 289 10.30 -23.21 15.11
C LEU A 289 9.48 -23.46 16.38
N ALA A 290 8.46 -24.32 16.31
CA ALA A 290 7.60 -24.66 17.44
C ALA A 290 8.34 -25.44 18.54
N ALA A 291 9.39 -26.17 18.18
CA ALA A 291 10.21 -26.97 19.10
C ALA A 291 11.26 -26.14 19.88
N LEU A 292 11.50 -24.89 19.49
CA LEU A 292 12.40 -24.00 20.23
C LEU A 292 11.82 -23.64 21.60
N ASP A 293 12.70 -23.28 22.53
CA ASP A 293 12.34 -22.70 23.82
C ASP A 293 11.98 -21.21 23.61
N PRO A 294 10.75 -20.75 23.94
CA PRO A 294 10.38 -19.35 23.77
C PRO A 294 11.28 -18.37 24.55
N ASP A 295 11.89 -18.82 25.66
CA ASP A 295 12.73 -18.00 26.54
C ASP A 295 14.21 -18.00 26.12
N GLU A 296 14.63 -18.92 25.24
CA GLU A 296 16.00 -19.00 24.73
C GLU A 296 16.09 -18.47 23.29
N GLN A 297 16.49 -17.20 23.15
CA GLN A 297 16.60 -16.57 21.84
C GLN A 297 17.78 -17.11 21.02
N VAL A 298 17.48 -17.81 19.92
CA VAL A 298 18.49 -18.33 18.99
C VAL A 298 18.99 -17.29 17.98
N ILE A 299 18.18 -16.28 17.64
CA ILE A 299 18.52 -15.20 16.70
C ILE A 299 17.64 -13.95 16.91
N PRO A 300 18.14 -12.73 16.70
CA PRO A 300 17.30 -11.54 16.63
C PRO A 300 16.34 -11.59 15.44
N LEU A 301 15.05 -11.40 15.74
CA LEU A 301 13.98 -11.19 14.76
C LEU A 301 13.58 -9.72 14.76
N VAL A 302 13.24 -9.19 13.58
CA VAL A 302 12.90 -7.78 13.36
C VAL A 302 11.40 -7.56 13.40
N GLY A 303 10.61 -8.53 12.91
CA GLY A 303 9.17 -8.40 12.75
C GLY A 303 8.33 -8.75 13.99
N MET A 304 8.89 -9.50 14.94
CA MET A 304 8.24 -9.88 16.20
C MET A 304 9.25 -10.42 17.22
N LEU A 305 8.80 -10.65 18.45
CA LEU A 305 9.61 -11.31 19.48
C LEU A 305 9.83 -12.79 19.14
N HIS A 306 10.94 -13.34 19.62
CA HIS A 306 11.26 -14.77 19.47
C HIS A 306 10.18 -15.66 20.11
N SER A 307 9.82 -15.37 21.36
CA SER A 307 8.77 -16.09 22.10
C SER A 307 7.44 -16.11 21.33
N ASP A 308 7.03 -14.97 20.78
CA ASP A 308 5.82 -14.86 19.96
C ASP A 308 5.88 -15.75 18.71
N ALA A 309 7.03 -15.80 18.04
CA ALA A 309 7.23 -16.63 16.85
C ALA A 309 7.09 -18.13 17.18
N VAL A 310 7.66 -18.57 18.30
CA VAL A 310 7.54 -19.94 18.80
C VAL A 310 6.09 -20.27 19.13
N ILE A 311 5.40 -19.42 19.90
CA ILE A 311 4.00 -19.65 20.29
C ILE A 311 3.08 -19.63 19.07
N LEU A 312 3.30 -18.72 18.11
CA LEU A 312 2.55 -18.69 16.85
C LEU A 312 2.80 -19.94 15.99
N ALA A 313 4.00 -20.51 16.01
CA ALA A 313 4.27 -21.77 15.35
C ALA A 313 3.49 -22.92 15.99
N ARG A 314 3.46 -22.99 17.33
CA ARG A 314 2.64 -23.96 18.08
C ARG A 314 1.15 -23.77 17.80
N ALA A 315 0.67 -22.53 17.74
CA ALA A 315 -0.70 -22.18 17.40
C ALA A 315 -1.06 -22.64 15.98
N TRP A 316 -0.17 -22.37 15.01
CA TRP A 316 -0.34 -22.76 13.62
C TRP A 316 -0.45 -24.29 13.46
N LEU A 317 0.38 -25.06 14.18
CA LEU A 317 0.32 -26.53 14.16
C LEU A 317 -0.99 -27.09 14.73
N ARG A 318 -1.66 -26.34 15.61
CA ARG A 318 -2.96 -26.68 16.21
C ARG A 318 -4.15 -26.05 15.46
N ASP A 319 -3.92 -25.41 14.32
CA ASP A 319 -4.94 -24.68 13.52
C ASP A 319 -5.68 -23.60 14.32
N LEU A 320 -4.97 -22.94 15.24
CA LEU A 320 -5.51 -21.87 16.08
C LEU A 320 -5.37 -20.53 15.39
N THR A 321 -6.50 -19.85 15.14
CA THR A 321 -6.48 -18.50 14.53
C THR A 321 -5.96 -17.44 15.49
N VAL A 322 -6.36 -17.54 16.76
CA VAL A 322 -5.99 -16.62 17.84
C VAL A 322 -5.61 -17.40 19.10
N VAL A 323 -4.67 -16.85 19.86
CA VAL A 323 -4.24 -17.34 21.17
C VAL A 323 -4.15 -16.15 22.10
N ARG A 324 -4.65 -16.29 23.34
CA ARG A 324 -4.56 -15.22 24.33
C ARG A 324 -3.12 -15.06 24.81
N ARG A 325 -2.59 -13.85 24.77
CA ARG A 325 -1.31 -13.47 25.40
C ARG A 325 -1.45 -13.26 26.90
N VAL A 326 -2.65 -12.96 27.35
CA VAL A 326 -2.98 -12.64 28.74
C VAL A 326 -3.95 -13.67 29.30
N SER A 327 -3.83 -13.96 30.60
CA SER A 327 -4.71 -14.92 31.27
C SER A 327 -6.15 -14.44 31.40
N ARG A 328 -6.36 -13.13 31.40
CA ARG A 328 -7.67 -12.48 31.40
C ARG A 328 -7.65 -11.30 30.45
N MET A 329 -8.67 -11.22 29.59
CA MET A 329 -8.84 -10.08 28.69
C MET A 329 -9.25 -8.83 29.47
N ASP A 330 -8.68 -7.70 29.08
CA ASP A 330 -9.05 -6.38 29.59
C ASP A 330 -9.49 -5.49 28.43
N VAL A 331 -10.80 -5.25 28.33
CA VAL A 331 -11.36 -4.35 27.31
C VAL A 331 -12.16 -3.29 28.07
N PRO A 332 -11.80 -2.00 27.97
CA PRO A 332 -12.54 -0.95 28.67
C PRO A 332 -13.99 -0.93 28.23
N ARG A 333 -14.92 -1.01 29.18
CA ARG A 333 -16.39 -0.96 28.96
C ARG A 333 -16.99 0.31 29.56
N ALA A 334 -18.19 0.67 29.10
CA ALA A 334 -18.97 1.77 29.63
C ALA A 334 -20.46 1.43 29.63
N ASP A 335 -21.24 2.25 30.33
CA ASP A 335 -22.70 2.12 30.36
C ASP A 335 -23.32 2.44 28.98
N VAL A 336 -22.71 3.40 28.25
CA VAL A 336 -23.14 3.84 26.92
C VAL A 336 -21.97 3.71 25.96
N GLU A 337 -22.17 2.95 24.88
CA GLU A 337 -21.07 2.50 24.02
C GLU A 337 -21.40 2.75 22.55
N VAL A 338 -20.44 3.32 21.81
CA VAL A 338 -20.58 3.61 20.38
C VAL A 338 -19.43 2.99 19.58
N ASP A 339 -19.72 2.01 18.74
CA ASP A 339 -18.73 1.50 17.77
C ASP A 339 -18.79 2.39 16.51
N VAL A 340 -17.63 2.80 16.00
CA VAL A 340 -17.48 3.76 14.90
C VAL A 340 -16.58 3.17 13.82
N ASP A 341 -17.00 3.33 12.57
CA ASP A 341 -16.20 3.04 11.38
C ASP A 341 -16.38 4.15 10.34
N MET A 342 -15.44 4.27 9.41
CA MET A 342 -15.46 5.33 8.40
C MET A 342 -15.04 4.83 7.03
N GLU A 343 -15.66 5.39 6.00
CA GLU A 343 -15.27 5.12 4.62
C GLU A 343 -14.64 6.35 3.96
N SER A 344 -13.58 6.11 3.20
CA SER A 344 -12.86 7.17 2.47
C SER A 344 -12.56 6.79 1.03
N PHE A 345 -12.43 7.79 0.18
CA PHE A 345 -12.04 7.61 -1.22
C PHE A 345 -10.62 8.13 -1.45
N GLY A 346 -9.64 7.21 -1.34
CA GLY A 346 -8.22 7.54 -1.44
C GLY A 346 -7.83 8.63 -0.45
N ASP A 347 -7.16 9.68 -0.93
CA ASP A 347 -6.82 10.86 -0.13
C ASP A 347 -7.83 12.02 -0.32
N LEU A 348 -8.91 11.81 -1.08
CA LEU A 348 -9.85 12.88 -1.47
C LEU A 348 -10.80 13.26 -0.35
N GLY A 349 -11.24 12.35 0.51
CA GLY A 349 -12.14 12.66 1.63
C GLY A 349 -12.74 11.42 2.30
N ALA A 350 -13.40 11.67 3.43
CA ALA A 350 -14.23 10.71 4.15
C ALA A 350 -15.69 10.87 3.69
N TYR A 351 -16.22 9.92 2.91
CA TYR A 351 -17.60 10.06 2.40
C TYR A 351 -18.66 9.55 3.36
N MET A 352 -18.29 8.77 4.38
CA MET A 352 -19.24 8.22 5.34
C MET A 352 -18.62 7.96 6.71
N TRP A 353 -19.38 8.26 7.76
CA TRP A 353 -19.15 7.83 9.14
C TRP A 353 -20.32 6.98 9.61
N GLY A 354 -20.06 5.78 10.07
CA GLY A 354 -21.04 4.86 10.64
C GLY A 354 -20.86 4.73 12.14
N CYS A 355 -21.98 4.65 12.86
CA CYS A 355 -22.00 4.49 14.31
C CYS A 355 -22.99 3.38 14.71
N TRP A 356 -22.65 2.59 15.72
CA TRP A 356 -23.57 1.66 16.37
C TRP A 356 -23.69 2.01 17.85
N LEU A 357 -24.85 2.53 18.25
CA LEU A 357 -25.13 2.86 19.65
C LEU A 357 -25.69 1.65 20.39
N SER A 358 -25.09 1.33 21.53
CA SER A 358 -25.49 0.23 22.43
C SER A 358 -25.34 0.64 23.90
N GLY A 359 -25.93 -0.16 24.81
CA GLY A 359 -25.83 0.05 26.25
C GLY A 359 -27.11 0.58 26.89
N GLN A 360 -26.96 1.45 27.88
CA GLN A 360 -28.05 2.10 28.59
C GLN A 360 -28.72 3.17 27.71
N ASP A 361 -30.04 3.24 27.79
CA ASP A 361 -30.80 4.25 27.07
C ASP A 361 -30.41 5.67 27.55
N VAL A 362 -30.10 6.54 26.59
CA VAL A 362 -29.80 7.96 26.80
C VAL A 362 -30.80 8.89 26.11
N GLY A 363 -31.90 8.36 25.60
CA GLY A 363 -32.88 9.08 24.77
C GLY A 363 -32.46 9.16 23.31
N GLU A 364 -31.68 8.19 22.85
CA GLU A 364 -31.26 8.02 21.45
C GLU A 364 -31.54 6.59 21.01
N GLU A 365 -31.98 6.42 19.77
CA GLU A 365 -32.28 5.11 19.21
C GLU A 365 -30.99 4.27 19.11
N HIS A 366 -31.03 3.05 19.65
CA HIS A 366 -29.94 2.09 19.52
C HIS A 366 -29.84 1.53 18.11
N GLY A 367 -28.65 1.05 17.75
CA GLY A 367 -28.37 0.47 16.45
C GLY A 367 -27.57 1.39 15.53
N TYR A 368 -27.61 1.07 14.23
CA TYR A 368 -26.76 1.70 13.23
C TYR A 368 -27.28 3.08 12.78
N ARG A 369 -26.36 4.03 12.66
CA ARG A 369 -26.60 5.35 12.09
C ARG A 369 -25.43 5.75 11.19
N ALA A 370 -25.75 6.20 9.97
CA ALA A 370 -24.75 6.67 9.01
C ALA A 370 -24.87 8.18 8.76
N PHE A 371 -23.73 8.82 8.55
CA PHE A 371 -23.59 10.20 8.13
C PHE A 371 -22.76 10.21 6.84
N ALA A 372 -23.43 10.38 5.69
CA ALA A 372 -22.81 10.24 4.39
C ALA A 372 -22.94 11.51 3.54
N THR A 373 -21.99 11.69 2.64
CA THR A 373 -22.12 12.54 1.45
C THR A 373 -22.15 11.68 0.20
N TRP A 374 -23.01 12.03 -0.74
CA TRP A 374 -23.13 11.34 -2.03
C TRP A 374 -22.75 12.24 -3.21
N ASP A 375 -22.09 13.36 -2.90
CA ASP A 375 -21.42 14.18 -3.90
C ASP A 375 -20.01 13.60 -4.15
N PRO A 376 -19.52 13.63 -5.41
CA PRO A 376 -18.18 13.16 -5.72
C PRO A 376 -17.10 13.91 -4.94
N LEU A 377 -16.28 13.18 -4.17
CA LEU A 377 -15.16 13.75 -3.44
C LEU A 377 -14.03 14.24 -4.38
N PRO A 378 -13.30 15.32 -4.01
CA PRO A 378 -13.52 16.15 -2.83
C PRO A 378 -14.74 17.06 -3.02
N CYS A 379 -15.57 17.21 -1.98
CA CYS A 379 -16.77 18.05 -2.03
C CYS A 379 -16.98 18.83 -0.73
N ASP A 380 -17.79 19.87 -0.82
CA ASP A 380 -18.12 20.73 0.32
C ASP A 380 -19.16 20.10 1.27
N ASP A 381 -19.98 19.17 0.77
CA ASP A 381 -21.00 18.46 1.57
C ASP A 381 -20.37 17.49 2.59
N GLU A 382 -19.11 17.09 2.38
CA GLU A 382 -18.28 16.37 3.38
C GLU A 382 -18.25 17.12 4.72
N ALA A 383 -18.26 18.45 4.71
CA ALA A 383 -18.32 19.25 5.94
C ALA A 383 -19.63 19.01 6.71
N ARG A 384 -20.77 18.92 6.01
CA ARG A 384 -22.07 18.69 6.63
C ARG A 384 -22.11 17.30 7.26
N SER A 385 -21.71 16.26 6.51
CA SER A 385 -21.73 14.88 7.03
C SER A 385 -20.83 14.72 8.25
N PHE A 386 -19.62 15.30 8.24
CA PHE A 386 -18.73 15.27 9.39
C PHE A 386 -19.27 16.08 10.60
N ALA A 387 -19.87 17.26 10.37
CA ALA A 387 -20.48 18.06 11.42
C ALA A 387 -21.67 17.35 12.08
N GLU A 388 -22.52 16.68 11.30
CA GLU A 388 -23.66 15.91 11.81
C GLU A 388 -23.19 14.72 12.66
N PHE A 389 -22.19 13.96 12.17
CA PHE A 389 -21.56 12.88 12.92
C PHE A 389 -21.00 13.37 14.26
N TRP A 390 -20.18 14.42 14.21
CA TRP A 390 -19.54 14.95 15.41
C TRP A 390 -20.55 15.51 16.42
N GLY A 391 -21.56 16.23 15.92
CA GLY A 391 -22.66 16.77 16.72
C GLY A 391 -23.45 15.67 17.40
N TRP A 392 -23.80 14.60 16.67
CA TRP A 392 -24.51 13.45 17.24
C TRP A 392 -23.68 12.72 18.30
N LEU A 393 -22.40 12.41 18.03
CA LEU A 393 -21.50 11.74 18.98
C LEU A 393 -21.35 12.57 20.26
N THR A 394 -21.17 13.87 20.12
CA THR A 394 -21.10 14.81 21.25
C THR A 394 -22.42 14.84 22.03
N GLY A 395 -23.57 14.81 21.34
CA GLY A 395 -24.89 14.75 21.97
C GLY A 395 -25.07 13.48 22.82
N VAL A 396 -24.67 12.31 22.31
CA VAL A 396 -24.70 11.04 23.06
C VAL A 396 -23.86 11.15 24.33
N ARG A 397 -22.62 11.64 24.21
CA ARG A 397 -21.70 11.86 25.34
C ARG A 397 -22.29 12.75 26.41
N LEU A 398 -22.88 13.88 26.01
CA LEU A 398 -23.49 14.83 26.94
C LEU A 398 -24.70 14.24 27.65
N ARG A 399 -25.53 13.45 26.96
CA ARG A 399 -26.69 12.78 27.58
C ARG A 399 -26.28 11.66 28.52
N ALA A 400 -25.27 10.86 28.19
CA ALA A 400 -24.70 9.88 29.10
C ALA A 400 -24.21 10.56 30.39
N ARG A 401 -23.40 11.62 30.24
CA ARG A 401 -22.91 12.41 31.39
C ARG A 401 -24.06 13.02 32.21
N ALA A 402 -25.08 13.56 31.56
CA ALA A 402 -26.24 14.16 32.25
C ALA A 402 -27.04 13.13 33.06
N ARG A 403 -27.01 11.85 32.66
CA ARG A 403 -27.61 10.73 33.39
C ARG A 403 -26.66 10.06 34.39
N GLY A 404 -25.43 10.58 34.56
CA GLY A 404 -24.42 9.99 35.43
C GLY A 404 -23.83 8.67 34.92
N LEU A 405 -23.99 8.39 33.62
CA LEU A 405 -23.52 7.19 32.95
C LEU A 405 -22.12 7.40 32.35
N SER A 406 -21.30 6.35 32.39
CA SER A 406 -20.03 6.32 31.69
C SER A 406 -20.22 6.18 30.17
N PHE A 407 -19.27 6.68 29.39
CA PHE A 407 -19.32 6.64 27.93
C PHE A 407 -17.98 6.18 27.34
N LYS A 408 -18.03 5.30 26.33
CA LYS A 408 -16.90 4.97 25.46
C LYS A 408 -17.33 4.85 24.01
N ALA A 409 -16.44 5.26 23.12
CA ALA A 409 -16.54 5.01 21.70
C ALA A 409 -15.33 4.20 21.24
N TYR A 410 -15.56 3.32 20.28
CA TYR A 410 -14.61 2.33 19.81
C TYR A 410 -14.43 2.51 18.31
N CYS A 411 -13.20 2.40 17.85
CA CYS A 411 -12.91 2.14 16.45
C CYS A 411 -12.14 0.83 16.35
N TYR A 412 -12.13 0.23 15.16
CA TYR A 412 -11.27 -0.92 15.00
C TYR A 412 -9.81 -0.51 14.98
N ASN A 413 -9.42 0.52 14.22
CA ASN A 413 -8.01 0.95 14.14
C ASN A 413 -7.89 2.47 14.16
N GLU A 414 -7.48 3.04 15.29
CA GLU A 414 -7.49 4.49 15.44
C GLU A 414 -6.63 5.27 14.43
N LEU A 415 -5.62 4.67 13.79
CA LEU A 415 -4.73 5.39 12.87
C LEU A 415 -5.46 5.98 11.67
N ALA A 416 -6.41 5.24 11.08
CA ALA A 416 -7.16 5.71 9.92
C ALA A 416 -8.25 6.70 10.34
N GLU A 417 -8.95 6.40 11.43
CA GLU A 417 -10.06 7.19 11.96
C GLU A 417 -9.54 8.53 12.49
N ASN A 418 -8.48 8.53 13.30
CA ASN A 418 -7.84 9.76 13.82
C ASN A 418 -7.32 10.64 12.67
N ARG A 419 -6.76 10.03 11.61
CA ARG A 419 -6.32 10.78 10.41
C ARG A 419 -7.48 11.57 9.82
N TRP A 420 -8.66 10.95 9.67
CA TRP A 420 -9.82 11.60 9.07
C TRP A 420 -10.57 12.53 10.02
N LEU A 421 -10.65 12.23 11.32
CA LEU A 421 -11.17 13.13 12.33
C LEU A 421 -10.39 14.46 12.35
N LEU A 422 -9.05 14.38 12.41
CA LEU A 422 -8.18 15.57 12.41
C LEU A 422 -8.17 16.25 11.03
N GLY A 423 -8.10 15.46 9.95
CA GLY A 423 -8.08 15.96 8.58
C GLY A 423 -9.35 16.75 8.24
N SER A 424 -10.52 16.25 8.63
CA SER A 424 -11.81 16.91 8.38
C SER A 424 -11.96 18.19 9.21
N ALA A 425 -11.57 18.16 10.48
CA ALA A 425 -11.58 19.34 11.35
C ALA A 425 -10.67 20.47 10.84
N GLU A 426 -9.49 20.13 10.31
CA GLU A 426 -8.59 21.12 9.70
C GLU A 426 -9.12 21.62 8.36
N ARG A 427 -9.54 20.70 7.48
CA ARG A 427 -10.02 21.00 6.13
C ARG A 427 -11.26 21.91 6.12
N PHE A 428 -12.17 21.72 7.07
CA PHE A 428 -13.46 22.43 7.15
C PHE A 428 -13.54 23.44 8.29
N LYS A 429 -12.39 23.86 8.84
CA LYS A 429 -12.28 24.79 9.95
C LYS A 429 -13.18 26.03 9.76
N GLY A 430 -14.01 26.31 10.75
CA GLY A 430 -14.89 27.49 10.77
C GLY A 430 -16.26 27.30 10.10
N ARG A 431 -16.52 26.15 9.45
CA ARG A 431 -17.88 25.83 8.97
C ARG A 431 -18.81 25.44 10.14
N PRO A 432 -20.13 25.64 10.03
CA PRO A 432 -21.08 25.32 11.10
C PRO A 432 -20.99 23.86 11.57
N GLY A 433 -20.96 23.66 12.88
CA GLY A 433 -20.93 22.33 13.51
C GLY A 433 -19.58 21.59 13.46
N ILE A 434 -18.59 22.11 12.72
CA ILE A 434 -17.24 21.52 12.67
C ILE A 434 -16.50 21.76 13.99
N PRO A 435 -15.95 20.72 14.64
CA PRO A 435 -15.12 20.90 15.81
C PRO A 435 -13.78 21.56 15.48
N THR A 436 -13.20 22.24 16.46
CA THR A 436 -11.80 22.62 16.38
C THR A 436 -10.89 21.38 16.43
N VAL A 437 -9.73 21.45 15.80
CA VAL A 437 -8.70 20.40 15.91
C VAL A 437 -8.32 20.10 17.36
N ALA A 438 -8.38 21.10 18.25
CA ALA A 438 -8.14 20.91 19.68
C ALA A 438 -9.20 20.02 20.35
N GLN A 439 -10.48 20.23 20.05
CA GLN A 439 -11.58 19.40 20.57
C GLN A 439 -11.50 17.96 20.05
N VAL A 440 -11.11 17.78 18.78
CA VAL A 440 -10.89 16.44 18.23
C VAL A 440 -9.72 15.76 18.95
N ARG A 441 -8.58 16.45 19.11
CA ARG A 441 -7.42 15.93 19.83
C ARG A 441 -7.77 15.53 21.26
N GLU A 442 -8.45 16.40 21.99
CA GLU A 442 -8.90 16.12 23.36
C GLU A 442 -9.72 14.83 23.45
N PHE A 443 -10.64 14.62 22.50
CA PHE A 443 -11.46 13.40 22.46
C PHE A 443 -10.65 12.14 22.15
N ILE A 444 -9.85 12.14 21.07
CA ILE A 444 -9.12 10.94 20.63
C ILE A 444 -7.99 10.55 21.59
N THR A 445 -7.51 11.48 22.44
CA THR A 445 -6.54 11.18 23.50
C THR A 445 -7.16 10.86 24.84
N SER A 446 -8.49 10.88 24.95
CA SER A 446 -9.19 10.58 26.21
C SER A 446 -9.49 9.09 26.36
N ASP A 447 -9.71 8.64 27.59
CA ASP A 447 -10.17 7.27 27.89
C ASP A 447 -11.55 6.93 27.28
N SER A 448 -12.25 7.90 26.68
CA SER A 448 -13.51 7.69 25.98
C SER A 448 -13.34 7.20 24.55
N TRP A 449 -12.13 7.26 23.96
CA TRP A 449 -11.86 6.75 22.61
C TRP A 449 -10.95 5.53 22.72
N VAL A 450 -11.41 4.38 22.24
CA VAL A 450 -10.75 3.09 22.43
C VAL A 450 -10.38 2.47 21.08
N ASP A 451 -9.10 2.17 20.92
CA ASP A 451 -8.55 1.44 19.78
C ASP A 451 -8.62 -0.08 20.04
N LEU A 452 -9.59 -0.78 19.41
CA LEU A 452 -9.71 -2.23 19.59
C LEU A 452 -8.56 -3.00 18.92
N PHE A 453 -7.96 -2.47 17.85
CA PHE A 453 -6.81 -3.10 17.19
C PHE A 453 -5.58 -3.09 18.11
N GLY A 454 -5.33 -2.00 18.83
CA GLY A 454 -4.30 -1.94 19.88
C GLY A 454 -4.50 -3.03 20.94
N ILE A 455 -5.72 -3.15 21.48
CA ILE A 455 -6.06 -4.19 22.47
C ILE A 455 -5.83 -5.60 21.88
N VAL A 456 -6.30 -5.85 20.67
CA VAL A 456 -6.06 -7.11 19.96
C VAL A 456 -4.58 -7.38 19.78
N GLN A 457 -3.81 -6.35 19.42
CA GLN A 457 -2.38 -6.47 19.17
C GLN A 457 -1.61 -6.86 20.43
N ASP A 458 -2.02 -6.32 21.57
CA ASP A 458 -1.37 -6.49 22.87
C ASP A 458 -1.82 -7.78 23.57
N GLN A 459 -3.09 -8.17 23.42
CA GLN A 459 -3.69 -9.27 24.18
C GLN A 459 -3.86 -10.57 23.38
N PHE A 460 -3.70 -10.54 22.04
CA PHE A 460 -3.72 -11.75 21.21
C PHE A 460 -2.43 -11.98 20.40
N LEU A 461 -2.13 -13.26 20.20
CA LEU A 461 -1.29 -13.78 19.13
C LEU A 461 -2.20 -14.28 18.01
N CYS A 462 -2.04 -13.75 16.79
CA CYS A 462 -2.90 -14.10 15.65
C CYS A 462 -2.09 -14.73 14.52
N ALA A 463 -2.31 -16.01 14.22
CA ALA A 463 -1.55 -16.74 13.20
C ALA A 463 -1.81 -16.26 11.76
N HIS A 464 -3.02 -15.76 11.50
CA HIS A 464 -3.46 -15.36 10.16
C HIS A 464 -3.53 -13.84 9.94
N GLY A 465 -3.04 -13.06 10.91
CA GLY A 465 -3.07 -11.60 10.89
C GLY A 465 -4.08 -11.02 11.87
N LYS A 466 -3.94 -9.72 12.13
CA LYS A 466 -4.70 -9.01 13.16
C LYS A 466 -5.77 -8.09 12.57
N GLY A 467 -6.29 -8.36 11.37
CA GLY A 467 -7.29 -7.48 10.74
C GLY A 467 -8.71 -7.83 11.19
N LEU A 468 -9.65 -6.87 11.12
CA LEU A 468 -11.04 -7.07 11.57
C LEU A 468 -11.68 -8.26 10.85
N LYS A 469 -11.47 -8.36 9.54
CA LYS A 469 -11.95 -9.46 8.69
C LYS A 469 -11.30 -10.81 8.98
N THR A 470 -10.20 -10.83 9.73
CA THR A 470 -9.56 -12.06 10.19
C THR A 470 -10.09 -12.48 11.56
N ILE A 471 -10.34 -11.52 12.47
CA ILE A 471 -10.67 -11.81 13.86
C ILE A 471 -12.18 -11.87 14.11
N ALA A 472 -12.98 -10.98 13.50
CA ALA A 472 -14.42 -10.97 13.72
C ALA A 472 -15.11 -12.31 13.36
N PRO A 473 -14.66 -13.08 12.34
CA PRO A 473 -15.19 -14.43 12.12
C PRO A 473 -14.95 -15.40 13.28
N VAL A 474 -13.84 -15.25 14.01
CA VAL A 474 -13.58 -16.02 15.24
C VAL A 474 -14.59 -15.66 16.33
N ALA A 475 -14.99 -14.39 16.39
CA ALA A 475 -16.09 -13.91 17.23
C ALA A 475 -17.49 -14.25 16.68
N GLY A 476 -17.59 -15.04 15.59
CA GLY A 476 -18.85 -15.49 15.01
C GLY A 476 -19.50 -14.51 14.01
N PHE A 477 -18.85 -13.41 13.66
CA PHE A 477 -19.39 -12.43 12.71
C PHE A 477 -19.22 -12.87 11.25
N ARG A 478 -20.19 -12.54 10.40
CA ARG A 478 -20.14 -12.76 8.95
C ARG A 478 -20.68 -11.54 8.21
N TRP A 479 -19.93 -11.04 7.25
CA TRP A 479 -20.37 -9.98 6.34
C TRP A 479 -21.49 -10.48 5.43
N ARG A 480 -22.45 -9.60 5.12
CA ARG A 480 -23.54 -9.85 4.17
C ARG A 480 -23.00 -9.97 2.75
N ASP A 481 -22.02 -9.13 2.41
CA ASP A 481 -21.43 -9.07 1.07
C ASP A 481 -20.20 -9.99 0.94
N PRO A 482 -20.17 -10.93 -0.02
CA PRO A 482 -19.01 -11.80 -0.24
C PRO A 482 -17.79 -11.06 -0.79
N GLU A 483 -17.97 -9.87 -1.36
CA GLU A 483 -16.92 -8.99 -1.88
C GLU A 483 -16.55 -7.87 -0.88
N ALA A 484 -16.98 -7.97 0.39
CA ALA A 484 -16.70 -6.99 1.43
C ALA A 484 -15.20 -6.65 1.55
N GLY A 485 -14.81 -5.43 1.18
CA GLY A 485 -13.41 -4.99 1.14
C GLY A 485 -13.31 -3.49 0.91
N GLY A 486 -12.46 -2.78 1.67
CA GLY A 486 -12.19 -1.36 1.43
C GLY A 486 -11.66 -1.08 0.01
N GLU A 487 -11.06 -2.09 -0.62
CA GLU A 487 -10.65 -2.06 -2.03
C GLU A 487 -11.86 -2.03 -2.99
N ASN A 488 -12.89 -2.81 -2.72
CA ASN A 488 -14.11 -2.86 -3.52
C ASN A 488 -15.05 -1.67 -3.19
N SER A 489 -15.05 -1.18 -1.95
CA SER A 489 -15.87 -0.03 -1.55
C SER A 489 -15.51 1.23 -2.34
N MET A 490 -14.24 1.45 -2.69
CA MET A 490 -13.84 2.54 -3.58
C MET A 490 -14.48 2.44 -4.98
N ARG A 491 -14.55 1.23 -5.57
CA ARG A 491 -15.20 1.02 -6.87
C ARG A 491 -16.70 1.29 -6.76
N TRP A 492 -17.34 0.76 -5.72
CA TRP A 492 -18.76 0.98 -5.46
C TRP A 492 -19.05 2.47 -5.27
N TYR A 493 -18.20 3.20 -4.55
CA TYR A 493 -18.35 4.64 -4.35
C TYR A 493 -18.25 5.40 -5.67
N ARG A 494 -17.26 5.09 -6.51
CA ARG A 494 -17.10 5.71 -7.84
C ARG A 494 -18.39 5.62 -8.66
N ASP A 495 -19.03 4.45 -8.67
CA ASP A 495 -20.32 4.22 -9.33
C ASP A 495 -21.48 4.93 -8.59
N ALA A 496 -21.48 4.87 -7.26
CA ALA A 496 -22.52 5.43 -6.39
C ALA A 496 -22.67 6.96 -6.49
N VAL A 497 -21.60 7.67 -6.84
CA VAL A 497 -21.60 9.12 -7.05
C VAL A 497 -21.53 9.53 -8.52
N GLY A 498 -21.35 8.58 -9.44
CA GLY A 498 -21.20 8.90 -10.85
C GLY A 498 -19.90 9.66 -11.15
N MET A 499 -18.80 9.29 -10.50
CA MET A 499 -17.52 10.02 -10.51
C MET A 499 -17.01 10.32 -11.94
N ASP A 500 -17.31 9.44 -12.90
CA ASP A 500 -16.89 9.53 -14.30
C ASP A 500 -17.89 10.27 -15.21
N GLY A 501 -18.80 11.05 -14.63
CA GLY A 501 -19.87 11.71 -15.38
C GLY A 501 -21.00 10.77 -15.82
N ARG A 502 -20.99 9.53 -15.33
CA ARG A 502 -22.14 8.61 -15.44
C ARG A 502 -23.21 8.97 -14.40
N PRO A 503 -24.49 8.63 -14.63
CA PRO A 503 -25.51 8.77 -13.60
C PRO A 503 -25.14 8.00 -12.31
N PRO A 504 -25.35 8.57 -11.11
CA PRO A 504 -25.10 7.88 -9.85
C PRO A 504 -25.90 6.58 -9.71
N ASP A 505 -25.24 5.51 -9.26
CA ASP A 505 -25.89 4.22 -9.00
C ASP A 505 -26.38 4.11 -7.54
N LEU A 506 -27.71 4.16 -7.36
CA LEU A 506 -28.33 4.06 -6.04
C LEU A 506 -28.22 2.68 -5.39
N ALA A 507 -28.06 1.60 -6.18
CA ALA A 507 -27.82 0.27 -5.64
C ALA A 507 -26.46 0.22 -4.94
N GLN A 508 -25.45 0.89 -5.51
CA GLN A 508 -24.12 0.98 -4.92
C GLN A 508 -24.10 1.85 -3.65
N ARG A 509 -24.93 2.90 -3.58
CA ARG A 509 -25.13 3.66 -2.33
C ARG A 509 -25.66 2.79 -1.19
N ARG A 510 -26.67 1.97 -1.48
CA ARG A 510 -27.24 1.02 -0.49
C ARG A 510 -26.21 0.00 -0.07
N ARG A 511 -25.51 -0.60 -1.04
CA ARG A 511 -24.44 -1.58 -0.79
C ARG A 511 -23.34 -1.01 0.11
N LEU A 512 -22.96 0.25 -0.07
CA LEU A 512 -21.98 0.94 0.78
C LEU A 512 -22.47 1.14 2.21
N LEU A 513 -23.74 1.53 2.40
CA LEU A 513 -24.33 1.65 3.74
C LEU A 513 -24.35 0.31 4.46
N GLU A 514 -24.74 -0.76 3.76
CA GLU A 514 -24.74 -2.13 4.32
C GLU A 514 -23.31 -2.60 4.64
N TYR A 515 -22.34 -2.27 3.78
CA TYR A 515 -20.94 -2.61 4.00
C TYR A 515 -20.37 -1.95 5.27
N ASN A 516 -20.57 -0.65 5.44
CA ASN A 516 -20.10 0.07 6.61
C ASN A 516 -20.87 -0.32 7.87
N GLU A 517 -22.19 -0.57 7.79
CA GLU A 517 -22.94 -1.16 8.89
C GLU A 517 -22.32 -2.50 9.34
N ASP A 518 -21.90 -3.36 8.39
CA ASP A 518 -21.23 -4.61 8.73
C ASP A 518 -19.88 -4.41 9.41
N ASP A 519 -19.05 -3.47 8.96
CA ASP A 519 -17.75 -3.17 9.60
C ASP A 519 -17.94 -2.61 11.03
N VAL A 520 -18.95 -1.75 11.25
CA VAL A 520 -19.32 -1.31 12.61
C VAL A 520 -19.83 -2.47 13.46
N ARG A 521 -20.72 -3.31 12.92
CA ARG A 521 -21.27 -4.46 13.66
C ARG A 521 -20.22 -5.53 13.94
N ALA A 522 -19.23 -5.70 13.06
CA ALA A 522 -18.10 -6.59 13.29
C ALA A 522 -17.27 -6.12 14.49
N THR A 523 -17.01 -4.80 14.56
CA THR A 523 -16.32 -4.15 15.68
C THR A 523 -17.09 -4.34 17.00
N HIS A 524 -18.39 -4.06 16.99
CA HIS A 524 -19.29 -4.30 18.12
C HIS A 524 -19.29 -5.78 18.56
N THR A 525 -19.40 -6.71 17.61
CA THR A 525 -19.42 -8.16 17.88
C THR A 525 -18.11 -8.62 18.51
N LEU A 526 -16.98 -8.15 17.97
CA LEU A 526 -15.65 -8.44 18.49
C LEU A 526 -15.50 -7.94 19.94
N ARG A 527 -15.92 -6.70 20.22
CA ARG A 527 -15.89 -6.10 21.55
C ARG A 527 -16.69 -6.90 22.58
N LEU A 528 -17.90 -7.34 22.22
CA LEU A 528 -18.72 -8.18 23.09
C LEU A 528 -18.07 -9.55 23.33
N TRP A 529 -17.55 -10.17 22.28
CA TRP A 529 -16.88 -11.46 22.38
C TRP A 529 -15.65 -11.40 23.29
N MET A 530 -14.79 -10.39 23.14
CA MET A 530 -13.58 -10.21 23.96
C MET A 530 -13.85 -10.01 25.46
N THR A 531 -15.10 -9.73 25.85
CA THR A 531 -15.51 -9.56 27.25
C THR A 531 -16.49 -10.63 27.73
N SER A 532 -16.70 -11.67 26.92
CA SER A 532 -17.57 -12.79 27.25
C SER A 532 -16.78 -13.98 27.79
N ASP A 533 -17.49 -14.92 28.41
CA ASP A 533 -16.92 -16.17 28.92
C ASP A 533 -16.29 -17.04 27.81
N ALA A 534 -16.60 -16.77 26.53
CA ALA A 534 -15.96 -17.45 25.39
C ALA A 534 -14.43 -17.22 25.34
N MET A 535 -13.89 -16.25 26.09
CA MET A 535 -12.44 -16.07 26.25
C MET A 535 -11.78 -17.22 27.01
N ASP A 536 -12.51 -17.88 27.91
CA ASP A 536 -11.97 -18.98 28.71
C ASP A 536 -11.74 -20.24 27.85
N ASP A 537 -12.51 -20.39 26.77
CA ASP A 537 -12.36 -21.46 25.79
C ASP A 537 -11.17 -21.26 24.83
N LEU A 538 -10.61 -20.04 24.78
CA LEU A 538 -9.44 -19.77 23.95
C LEU A 538 -8.16 -20.22 24.65
N PRO A 539 -7.23 -20.86 23.92
CA PRO A 539 -5.94 -21.25 24.47
C PRO A 539 -5.15 -20.02 24.91
N PHE A 540 -4.49 -20.14 26.06
CA PHE A 540 -3.55 -19.17 26.57
C PHE A 540 -2.13 -19.51 26.10
N ALA A 541 -1.33 -18.49 25.80
CA ALA A 541 0.02 -18.63 25.29
C ALA A 541 0.92 -19.44 26.22
N GLY A 542 0.72 -19.36 27.55
CA GLY A 542 1.46 -20.17 28.51
C GLY A 542 1.10 -21.66 28.52
N ASP A 543 -0.01 -22.05 27.87
CA ASP A 543 -0.42 -23.45 27.73
C ASP A 543 0.09 -24.09 26.42
N LEU A 544 0.73 -23.28 25.55
CA LEU A 544 1.31 -23.70 24.28
C LEU A 544 2.82 -23.84 24.42
#